data_AF-A0A950FEW3-F1
#
_entry.id   AF-A0A950FEW3-F1
#
_cell.length_a   1.000
_cell.length_b   1.000
_cell.length_c   1.000
_cell.angle_alpha   90.00
_cell.angle_beta   90.00
_cell.angle_gamma   90.00
#
_symmetry.space_group_name_H-M   'P 1'
#
loop_
_entity.id
_entity.type
_entity.pdbx_description
1 polymer ?
#
loop_
_entity_poly.entity_id
_entity_poly.type
_entity_poly.pdbx_seq_one_letter_code
_entity_poly.pdbx_strand_id
1 'polypeptide(L)'
;MAYDLLIKNGTVVDGTGAARVRADIAIAGDRIAEIGKIDEGANRVIDASDLIVAPGFIDPHTHYDAQICWDPLISCTSWHGITSVVMGNCGVGVAPCKPESREIAAWDLTNVEAIPYESLSKGITWDWETFPQFLEAAQ
;
A
#
# COMPACT_ATOMS: atom_id res chain seq x y z
N MET A 1 1.31 1.84 -28.58
CA MET A 1 -0.11 1.44 -28.62
C MET A 1 -0.93 2.50 -27.92
N ALA A 2 -2.28 2.45 -27.94
CA ALA A 2 -3.12 3.50 -27.35
C ALA A 2 -3.08 3.51 -25.81
N TYR A 3 -2.90 2.34 -25.19
CA TYR A 3 -2.88 2.16 -23.74
C TYR A 3 -1.62 1.43 -23.25
N ASP A 4 -1.27 1.60 -21.97
CA ASP A 4 -0.11 0.95 -21.35
C ASP A 4 -0.47 -0.44 -20.83
N LEU A 5 -1.59 -0.56 -20.12
CA LEU A 5 -2.11 -1.82 -19.60
C LEU A 5 -3.60 -1.94 -19.93
N LEU A 6 -4.01 -3.13 -20.35
CA LEU A 6 -5.41 -3.50 -20.54
C LEU A 6 -5.72 -4.75 -19.71
N ILE A 7 -6.73 -4.65 -18.84
CA ILE A 7 -7.28 -5.78 -18.08
C ILE A 7 -8.58 -6.19 -18.79
N LYS A 8 -8.62 -7.38 -19.38
CA LYS A 8 -9.75 -7.86 -20.21
C LYS A 8 -10.64 -8.85 -19.49
N ASN A 9 -11.91 -8.93 -19.92
CA ASN A 9 -12.88 -9.96 -19.55
C ASN A 9 -13.18 -10.02 -18.04
N GLY A 10 -12.91 -8.95 -17.31
CA GLY A 10 -13.09 -8.86 -15.87
C GLY A 10 -14.56 -8.72 -15.49
N THR A 11 -14.86 -9.09 -14.25
CA THR A 11 -16.09 -8.67 -13.58
C THR A 11 -15.76 -7.50 -12.66
N VAL A 12 -16.10 -6.29 -13.08
CA VAL A 12 -15.74 -5.06 -12.39
C VAL A 12 -16.68 -4.79 -11.22
N VAL A 13 -16.09 -4.56 -10.05
CA VAL A 13 -16.74 -4.06 -8.83
C VAL A 13 -16.05 -2.73 -8.50
N ASP A 14 -16.68 -1.61 -8.86
CA ASP A 14 -16.05 -0.29 -8.86
C ASP A 14 -15.95 0.40 -7.48
N GLY A 15 -16.44 -0.25 -6.43
CA GLY A 15 -16.43 0.28 -5.06
C GLY A 15 -17.56 1.26 -4.73
N THR A 16 -18.44 1.61 -5.68
CA THR A 16 -19.56 2.55 -5.45
C THR A 16 -20.75 1.90 -4.72
N GLY A 17 -20.76 0.57 -4.62
CA GLY A 17 -21.90 -0.22 -4.15
C GLY A 17 -22.91 -0.56 -5.25
N ALA A 18 -22.68 -0.13 -6.50
CA ALA A 18 -23.47 -0.57 -7.64
C ALA A 18 -23.29 -2.07 -7.93
N ALA A 19 -24.19 -2.62 -8.74
CA ALA A 19 -24.10 -4.00 -9.19
C ALA A 19 -22.85 -4.21 -10.07
N ARG A 20 -22.19 -5.37 -9.91
CA ARG A 20 -21.01 -5.74 -10.70
C ARG A 20 -21.33 -5.82 -12.20
N VAL A 21 -20.39 -5.41 -13.05
CA VAL A 21 -20.55 -5.39 -14.52
C VAL A 21 -19.41 -6.14 -15.20
N ARG A 22 -19.66 -6.70 -16.39
CA ARG A 22 -18.59 -7.26 -17.23
C ARG A 22 -18.00 -6.14 -18.06
N ALA A 23 -16.69 -5.89 -17.90
CA ALA A 23 -15.99 -4.81 -18.61
C ALA A 23 -14.48 -5.07 -18.65
N ASP A 24 -13.84 -4.43 -19.62
CA ASP A 24 -12.40 -4.24 -19.71
C ASP A 24 -12.02 -2.91 -19.03
N ILE A 25 -10.77 -2.82 -18.55
CA ILE A 25 -10.20 -1.60 -17.97
C ILE A 25 -8.88 -1.27 -18.69
N ALA A 26 -8.81 -0.09 -19.29
CA ALA A 26 -7.58 0.44 -19.89
C ALA A 26 -6.91 1.45 -18.96
N ILE A 27 -5.59 1.38 -18.88
CA ILE A 27 -4.72 2.23 -18.06
C ILE A 27 -3.71 2.91 -18.97
N ALA A 28 -3.55 4.23 -18.77
CA ALA A 28 -2.53 5.05 -19.41
C ALA A 28 -1.79 5.85 -18.33
N GLY A 29 -0.47 5.67 -18.23
CA GLY A 29 0.34 6.21 -17.15
C GLY A 29 -0.16 5.76 -15.77
N ASP A 30 -0.53 6.73 -14.94
CA ASP A 30 -0.99 6.57 -13.56
C ASP A 30 -2.52 6.55 -13.41
N ARG A 31 -3.27 6.52 -14.52
CA ARG A 31 -4.73 6.69 -14.53
C ARG A 31 -5.45 5.59 -15.28
N ILE A 32 -6.65 5.28 -14.79
CA ILE A 32 -7.65 4.55 -15.55
C ILE A 32 -8.14 5.48 -16.68
N ALA A 33 -7.89 5.08 -17.92
CA ALA A 33 -8.25 5.85 -19.11
C ALA A 33 -9.68 5.55 -19.56
N GLU A 34 -10.10 4.28 -19.47
CA GLU A 34 -11.41 3.83 -19.93
C GLU A 34 -11.85 2.57 -19.18
N ILE A 35 -13.17 2.45 -18.97
CA ILE A 35 -13.83 1.24 -18.46
C ILE A 35 -15.01 0.95 -19.38
N GLY A 36 -15.06 -0.26 -19.95
CA GLY A 36 -16.12 -0.62 -20.88
C GLY A 36 -15.73 -1.78 -21.79
N LYS A 37 -16.29 -1.81 -23.00
CA LYS A 37 -15.83 -2.74 -24.04
C LYS A 37 -14.71 -2.05 -24.83
N ILE A 38 -13.51 -2.62 -24.81
CA ILE A 38 -12.32 -1.99 -25.42
C ILE A 38 -11.75 -2.91 -26.50
N ASP A 39 -11.76 -2.41 -27.73
CA ASP A 39 -11.29 -3.14 -28.92
C ASP A 39 -9.83 -2.76 -29.27
N GLU A 40 -9.31 -1.65 -28.72
CA GLU A 40 -7.95 -1.16 -28.86
C GLU A 40 -6.91 -2.04 -28.15
N GLY A 41 -5.67 -2.02 -28.66
CA GLY A 41 -4.53 -2.72 -28.06
C GLY A 41 -3.79 -1.90 -26.99
N ALA A 42 -3.11 -2.61 -26.09
CA ALA A 42 -2.25 -2.04 -25.05
C ALA A 42 -0.87 -2.70 -25.02
N ASN A 43 0.12 -2.00 -24.47
CA ASN A 43 1.50 -2.52 -24.36
C ASN A 43 1.56 -3.82 -23.54
N ARG A 44 0.70 -3.97 -22.54
CA ARG A 44 0.50 -5.19 -21.75
C ARG A 44 -0.99 -5.52 -21.66
N VAL A 45 -1.32 -6.81 -21.76
CA VAL A 45 -2.69 -7.32 -21.59
C VAL A 45 -2.72 -8.35 -20.47
N ILE A 46 -3.69 -8.24 -19.56
CA ILE A 46 -4.00 -9.21 -18.51
C ILE A 46 -5.40 -9.75 -18.78
N ASP A 47 -5.55 -11.07 -18.86
CA ASP A 47 -6.86 -11.72 -18.94
C ASP A 47 -7.40 -11.99 -17.53
N ALA A 48 -8.50 -11.32 -17.18
CA ALA A 48 -9.19 -11.43 -15.90
C ALA A 48 -10.50 -12.21 -16.03
N SER A 49 -10.60 -13.12 -17.01
CA SER A 49 -11.71 -14.06 -17.15
C SER A 49 -11.99 -14.78 -15.82
N ASP A 50 -13.26 -14.84 -15.44
CA ASP A 50 -13.76 -15.41 -14.18
C ASP A 50 -13.21 -14.77 -12.88
N LEU A 51 -12.49 -13.64 -12.98
CA LEU A 51 -11.97 -12.89 -11.84
C LEU A 51 -12.75 -11.59 -11.60
N ILE A 52 -12.60 -11.07 -10.38
CA ILE A 52 -13.05 -9.74 -9.99
C ILE A 52 -11.93 -8.74 -10.27
N VAL A 53 -12.30 -7.59 -10.83
CA VAL A 53 -11.42 -6.43 -10.91
C VAL A 53 -12.05 -5.34 -10.04
N ALA A 54 -11.32 -4.89 -9.03
CA ALA A 54 -11.79 -3.90 -8.05
C ALA A 54 -10.71 -2.83 -7.83
N PRO A 55 -11.08 -1.66 -7.26
CA PRO A 55 -10.09 -0.74 -6.72
C PRO A 55 -9.16 -1.47 -5.74
N GLY A 56 -7.89 -1.06 -5.71
CA GLY A 56 -6.97 -1.51 -4.68
C GLY A 56 -7.51 -1.16 -3.30
N PHE A 57 -7.34 -2.07 -2.34
CA PHE A 57 -7.90 -1.86 -1.01
C PHE A 57 -7.14 -0.76 -0.26
N ILE A 58 -7.87 -0.07 0.61
CA ILE A 58 -7.32 0.94 1.50
C ILE A 58 -7.36 0.35 2.91
N ASP A 59 -6.20 0.19 3.52
CA ASP A 59 -6.11 -0.20 4.93
C ASP A 59 -6.08 1.08 5.80
N PRO A 60 -7.18 1.38 6.53
CA PRO A 60 -7.26 2.60 7.30
C PRO A 60 -6.49 2.54 8.62
N HIS A 61 -5.93 1.37 8.98
CA HIS A 61 -5.41 1.16 10.32
C HIS A 61 -4.19 0.24 10.32
N THR A 62 -3.02 0.85 10.15
CA THR A 62 -1.75 0.12 10.14
C THR A 62 -0.74 0.70 11.11
N HIS A 63 0.22 -0.14 11.46
CA HIS A 63 1.39 0.17 12.28
C HIS A 63 2.70 -0.14 11.52
N TYR A 64 2.71 0.14 10.21
CA TYR A 64 3.89 -0.06 9.37
C TYR A 64 4.98 1.01 9.55
N ASP A 65 4.77 1.94 10.48
CA ASP A 65 5.70 3.00 10.88
C ASP A 65 7.13 2.47 11.12
N ALA A 66 7.24 1.30 11.76
CA ALA A 66 8.53 0.61 11.91
C ALA A 66 8.87 -0.26 10.70
N GLN A 67 7.92 -1.06 10.21
CA GLN A 67 8.17 -2.08 9.18
C GLN A 67 8.71 -1.52 7.87
N ILE A 68 8.31 -0.31 7.50
CA ILE A 68 8.78 0.36 6.28
C ILE A 68 10.32 0.52 6.25
N CYS A 69 10.98 0.53 7.41
CA CYS A 69 12.44 0.63 7.52
C CYS A 69 13.19 -0.63 7.06
N TRP A 70 12.56 -1.81 7.05
CA TRP A 70 13.20 -3.08 6.63
C TRP A 70 12.45 -3.83 5.53
N ASP A 71 11.19 -3.49 5.27
CA ASP A 71 10.38 -3.97 4.16
C ASP A 71 9.71 -2.79 3.45
N PRO A 72 10.43 -2.09 2.54
CA PRO A 72 9.92 -0.89 1.88
C PRO A 72 8.77 -1.19 0.91
N LEU A 73 8.57 -2.45 0.53
CA LEU A 73 7.44 -2.88 -0.29
C LEU A 73 6.18 -3.14 0.53
N ILE A 74 6.28 -3.19 1.86
CA ILE A 74 5.23 -3.59 2.79
C ILE A 74 4.53 -4.85 2.23
N SER A 75 5.34 -5.88 1.99
CA SER A 75 4.99 -7.05 1.18
C SER A 75 3.76 -7.80 1.69
N CYS A 76 3.56 -7.85 3.01
CA CYS A 76 2.38 -8.43 3.63
C CYS A 76 1.07 -7.75 3.18
N THR A 77 1.11 -6.46 2.87
CA THR A 77 -0.05 -5.63 2.49
C THR A 77 -0.35 -5.77 1.01
N SER A 78 0.67 -5.62 0.17
CA SER A 78 0.52 -5.70 -1.29
C SER A 78 0.05 -7.08 -1.76
N TRP A 79 0.44 -8.16 -1.09
CA TRP A 79 -0.04 -9.51 -1.40
C TRP A 79 -1.53 -9.73 -1.10
N HIS A 80 -2.11 -8.93 -0.20
CA HIS A 80 -3.55 -8.98 0.11
C HIS A 80 -4.36 -7.96 -0.72
N GLY A 81 -3.75 -7.33 -1.73
CA GLY A 81 -4.44 -6.42 -2.65
C GLY A 81 -4.63 -4.99 -2.09
N ILE A 82 -3.95 -4.65 -1.00
CA ILE A 82 -3.95 -3.29 -0.45
C ILE A 82 -2.96 -2.44 -1.26
N THR A 83 -3.41 -1.25 -1.68
CA THR A 83 -2.61 -0.29 -2.45
C THR A 83 -2.35 1.02 -1.70
N SER A 84 -3.08 1.26 -0.61
CA SER A 84 -2.93 2.44 0.23
C SER A 84 -3.08 2.09 1.70
N VAL A 85 -2.27 2.71 2.55
CA VAL A 85 -2.31 2.51 4.01
C VAL A 85 -2.38 3.84 4.73
N VAL A 86 -2.95 3.83 5.94
CA VAL A 86 -2.83 4.92 6.91
C VAL A 86 -1.98 4.44 8.08
N MET A 87 -0.88 5.14 8.37
CA MET A 87 0.08 4.84 9.44
C MET A 87 -0.07 5.82 10.61
N GLY A 88 0.60 5.55 11.74
CA GLY A 88 0.57 6.42 12.93
C GLY A 88 -0.73 6.31 13.74
N ASN A 89 -1.31 5.12 13.79
CA ASN A 89 -2.55 4.84 14.51
C ASN A 89 -2.33 4.67 16.02
N CYS A 90 -3.42 4.62 16.79
CA CYS A 90 -3.44 4.33 18.23
C CYS A 90 -2.60 5.26 19.13
N GLY A 91 -2.15 6.40 18.62
CA GLY A 91 -1.20 7.28 19.32
C GLY A 91 0.23 6.73 19.35
N VAL A 92 0.50 5.69 18.57
CA VAL A 92 1.78 5.00 18.47
C VAL A 92 2.43 5.37 17.14
N GLY A 93 3.73 5.65 17.17
CA GLY A 93 4.51 5.94 15.97
C GLY A 93 5.99 6.08 16.28
N VAL A 94 6.82 5.82 15.27
CA VAL A 94 8.28 5.94 15.42
C VAL A 94 8.81 7.31 15.02
N ALA A 95 8.04 8.11 14.29
CA ALA A 95 8.46 9.42 13.80
C ALA A 95 7.41 10.52 14.09
N PRO A 96 7.83 11.77 14.39
CA PRO A 96 9.21 12.18 14.67
C PRO A 96 9.71 11.65 16.01
N CYS A 97 11.02 11.38 16.14
CA CYS A 97 11.58 10.84 17.37
C CYS A 97 13.04 11.27 17.57
N LYS A 98 13.28 11.97 18.68
CA LYS A 98 14.63 12.38 19.10
C LYS A 98 15.39 11.21 19.71
N PRO A 99 16.74 11.23 19.70
CA PRO A 99 17.58 10.18 20.27
C PRO A 99 17.17 9.75 21.68
N GLU A 100 16.82 10.69 22.55
CA GLU A 100 16.41 10.43 23.93
C GLU A 100 15.07 9.67 24.08
N SER A 101 14.23 9.66 23.04
CA SER A 101 12.88 9.04 23.07
C SER A 101 12.80 7.69 22.36
N ARG A 102 13.85 7.25 21.66
CA ARG A 102 13.84 6.07 20.77
C ARG A 102 13.50 4.77 21.49
N GLU A 103 14.07 4.57 22.67
CA GLU A 103 13.81 3.38 23.49
C GLU A 103 12.34 3.32 23.93
N ILE A 104 11.78 4.46 24.37
CA ILE A 104 10.36 4.54 24.75
C ILE A 104 9.47 4.25 23.55
N ALA A 105 9.76 4.83 22.38
CA ALA A 105 8.98 4.59 21.15
C ALA A 105 9.02 3.11 20.70
N ALA A 106 10.16 2.45 20.82
CA ALA A 106 10.28 1.02 20.51
C ALA A 106 9.52 0.14 21.51
N TRP A 107 9.55 0.47 22.80
CA TRP A 107 8.75 -0.24 23.81
C TRP A 107 7.25 -0.01 23.65
N ASP A 108 6.82 1.17 23.22
CA ASP A 108 5.42 1.46 22.94
C ASP A 108 4.88 0.53 21.84
N LEU A 109 5.58 0.43 20.71
CA LEU A 109 5.25 -0.54 19.65
C LEU A 109 5.32 -1.99 20.12
N THR A 110 6.27 -2.34 20.98
CA THR A 110 6.35 -3.69 21.55
C THR A 110 5.11 -4.02 22.38
N ASN A 111 4.60 -3.05 23.15
CA ASN A 111 3.46 -3.27 24.03
C ASN A 111 2.13 -3.26 23.28
N VAL A 112 1.96 -2.39 22.28
CA VAL A 112 0.69 -2.22 21.56
C VAL A 112 0.56 -3.22 20.41
N GLU A 113 1.62 -3.42 19.63
CA GLU A 113 1.61 -4.22 18.40
C GLU A 113 2.28 -5.59 18.55
N ALA A 114 2.76 -5.91 19.75
CA ALA A 114 3.47 -7.16 20.06
C ALA A 114 4.69 -7.43 19.14
N ILE A 115 5.26 -6.38 18.54
CA ILE A 115 6.47 -6.50 17.73
C ILE A 115 7.66 -6.69 18.67
N PRO A 116 8.48 -7.75 18.54
CA PRO A 116 9.61 -7.95 19.43
C PRO A 116 10.58 -6.77 19.41
N TYR A 117 10.97 -6.29 20.59
CA TYR A 117 11.93 -5.18 20.74
C TYR A 117 13.24 -5.42 19.96
N GLU A 118 13.71 -6.67 19.92
CA GLU A 118 14.90 -7.04 19.14
C GLU A 118 14.71 -6.82 17.64
N SER A 119 13.52 -7.09 17.10
CA SER A 119 13.18 -6.84 15.70
C SER A 119 13.17 -5.34 15.41
N LEU A 120 12.55 -4.54 16.28
CA LEU A 120 12.53 -3.08 16.16
C LEU A 120 13.94 -2.48 16.23
N SER A 121 14.76 -2.95 17.16
CA SER A 121 16.14 -2.46 17.36
C SER A 121 17.07 -2.75 16.19
N LYS A 122 16.79 -3.83 15.44
CA LYS A 122 17.55 -4.20 14.23
C LYS A 122 16.99 -3.56 12.96
N GLY A 123 15.66 -3.37 12.92
CA GLY A 123 14.94 -2.92 11.74
C GLY A 123 14.87 -1.40 11.58
N ILE A 124 14.83 -0.65 12.69
CA ILE A 124 14.76 0.82 12.64
C ILE A 124 16.17 1.40 12.63
N THR A 125 16.50 2.16 11.59
CA THR A 125 17.83 2.74 11.35
C THR A 125 18.14 3.97 12.19
N TRP A 126 17.11 4.75 12.55
CA TRP A 126 17.22 5.98 13.34
C TRP A 126 18.19 7.05 12.76
N ASP A 127 18.38 7.04 11.44
CA ASP A 127 19.12 8.05 10.67
C ASP A 127 18.31 9.34 10.41
N TRP A 128 17.17 9.45 11.08
CA TRP A 128 16.22 10.55 11.02
C TRP A 128 15.76 10.94 12.44
N GLU A 129 15.25 12.16 12.58
CA GLU A 129 14.60 12.65 13.81
C GLU A 129 13.26 13.33 13.52
N THR A 130 13.16 14.00 12.37
CA THR A 130 11.93 14.70 11.94
C THR A 130 11.08 13.83 11.03
N PHE A 131 9.78 14.11 10.96
CA PHE A 131 8.87 13.37 10.08
C PHE A 131 9.25 13.44 8.59
N PRO A 132 9.68 14.59 8.03
CA PRO A 132 10.17 14.63 6.65
C PRO A 132 11.39 13.73 6.40
N GLN A 133 12.36 13.70 7.34
CA GLN A 133 13.53 12.81 7.22
C GLN A 133 13.13 11.33 7.28
N PHE A 134 12.15 10.98 8.10
CA PHE A 134 11.59 9.63 8.14
C PHE A 134 10.97 9.24 6.80
N LEU A 135 10.19 10.14 6.18
CA LEU A 135 9.60 9.88 4.85
C LEU A 135 10.66 9.75 3.75
N GLU A 136 11.77 10.50 3.83
CA GLU A 136 12.90 10.35 2.90
C GLU A 136 13.62 9.01 3.10
N ALA A 137 13.79 8.56 4.34
CA ALA A 137 14.41 7.27 4.66
C ALA A 137 13.54 6.05 4.27
N ALA A 138 12.25 6.26 4.08
CA ALA A 138 11.28 5.23 3.69
C ALA A 138 11.12 5.08 2.16
N GLN A 139 11.81 5.88 1.34
CA GLN A 139 11.82 5.80 -0.13
C GLN A 139 12.90 4.85 -0.64
#